data_AF-U9UTQ6-F1
#
_entry.id   AF-U9UTQ6-F1
#
_cell.length_a   1.000
_cell.length_b   1.000
_cell.length_c   1.000
_cell.angle_alpha   90.00
_cell.angle_beta   90.00
_cell.angle_gamma   90.00
#
_symmetry.space_group_name_H-M   'P 1'
#
loop_
_entity.id
_entity.type
_entity.pdbx_description
1 polymer ?
#
loop_
_entity_poly.entity_id
_entity_poly.type
_entity_poly.pdbx_seq_one_letter_code
_entity_poly.pdbx_strand_id
1 'polypeptide(L)'
;MTDNNTANDSSENTQDGRTHDLQASDNNNDSTKQEYEDLIKVLKEKDKEIETLKQKTIELENEANTTNYKQEYEDLKKGLEEKDKEIETLKQKTIELENEASKYQYALGAATDTRLSDNDENNPVNLKKDILSLQDSLKDYTVVKGKIDITTSEIQELLKKYGSNTTITEKDQNKLLVKAVLQRHVIEQICEYAKEYFDNPDKHQKYPYGMETYIFRKVKELIEITRNFAKRRVGIDESTKVLPVKLRQQVCAALGNRGFNDMIDNDKKTFTHYFISHFQAGLNNEMSKYREFGEPEKRKEIENMAGDIIKRAVALFWFRLKVQEPVVEYIWPKSDDIIDPSYMEGKWEDDEIDNLVVDICYFPLIAQEFSDESKRQIYTKAIIFQKLKPEQPPLQDDSQSAQSNKCSSVF
;
A
#
# COMPACT_ATOMS: atom_id res chain seq x y z
N MET A 1 44.97 23.59 155.06
CA MET A 1 45.32 25.01 154.88
C MET A 1 44.16 25.62 154.13
N THR A 2 43.16 26.07 154.90
CA THR A 2 42.91 27.49 155.25
C THR A 2 42.38 28.24 154.03
N ASP A 3 41.29 28.99 154.06
CA ASP A 3 40.27 29.26 155.07
C ASP A 3 39.27 30.21 154.38
N ASN A 4 38.16 30.47 155.08
CA ASN A 4 37.24 31.61 154.97
C ASN A 4 36.03 31.41 154.05
N ASN A 5 34.82 31.14 154.59
CA ASN A 5 33.93 32.03 155.38
C ASN A 5 33.67 33.37 154.65
N THR A 6 32.44 33.88 154.47
CA THR A 6 31.31 33.89 155.41
C THR A 6 30.01 34.32 154.69
N ALA A 7 28.86 33.76 155.12
CA ALA A 7 27.53 34.33 155.44
C ALA A 7 27.05 35.67 154.78
N ASN A 8 25.78 36.02 154.61
CA ASN A 8 24.46 35.57 155.07
C ASN A 8 23.41 36.39 154.24
N ASP A 9 22.23 35.86 153.89
CA ASP A 9 20.88 36.26 154.41
C ASP A 9 20.06 36.91 153.25
N SER A 10 18.76 36.75 153.01
CA SER A 10 17.63 36.03 153.64
C SER A 10 16.49 35.88 152.60
N SER A 11 15.66 34.84 152.77
CA SER A 11 14.17 34.75 152.57
C SER A 11 13.52 35.21 151.24
N GLU A 12 12.48 34.58 150.66
CA GLU A 12 11.57 33.48 151.01
C GLU A 12 10.66 33.18 149.79
N ASN A 13 10.22 31.92 149.65
CA ASN A 13 9.01 31.41 148.95
C ASN A 13 8.85 31.69 147.43
N THR A 14 8.68 30.70 146.55
CA THR A 14 7.59 29.71 146.58
C THR A 14 7.90 28.51 145.66
N GLN A 15 8.06 27.34 146.28
CA GLN A 15 7.49 26.02 145.95
C GLN A 15 7.20 25.62 144.47
N ASP A 16 8.07 24.71 143.99
CA ASP A 16 7.75 23.34 143.50
C ASP A 16 6.88 23.15 142.23
N GLY A 17 7.49 22.55 141.20
CA GLY A 17 6.80 21.95 140.06
C GLY A 17 7.31 22.35 138.66
N ARG A 18 8.43 21.77 138.18
CA ARG A 18 8.70 21.49 136.73
C ARG A 18 10.06 20.82 136.48
N THR A 19 10.29 19.69 137.14
CA THR A 19 11.46 18.81 136.92
C THR A 19 11.21 17.74 135.84
N HIS A 20 10.34 18.01 134.85
CA HIS A 20 9.99 17.02 133.81
C HIS A 20 10.05 17.55 132.35
N ASP A 21 10.27 18.85 132.13
CA ASP A 21 10.22 19.50 130.80
C ASP A 21 11.60 19.69 130.12
N LEU A 22 12.73 19.50 130.84
CA LEU A 22 14.07 19.76 130.30
C LEU A 22 14.74 18.57 129.59
N GLN A 23 14.31 17.32 129.84
CA GLN A 23 14.85 16.15 129.12
C GLN A 23 14.13 15.84 127.80
N ALA A 24 12.94 16.40 127.55
CA ALA A 24 12.21 16.24 126.29
C ALA A 24 12.66 17.24 125.21
N SER A 25 13.28 18.36 125.60
CA SER A 25 13.70 19.44 124.69
C SER A 25 15.04 19.15 123.99
N ASP A 26 15.97 18.45 124.65
CA ASP A 26 17.29 18.11 124.09
C ASP A 26 17.23 16.94 123.10
N ASN A 27 16.40 15.92 123.34
CA ASN A 27 16.20 14.80 122.40
C ASN A 27 15.49 15.23 121.10
N ASN A 28 14.66 16.28 121.15
CA ASN A 28 13.95 16.77 119.97
C ASN A 28 14.89 17.59 119.06
N ASN A 29 15.87 18.28 119.64
CA ASN A 29 16.83 19.11 118.90
C ASN A 29 17.88 18.27 118.14
N ASP A 30 18.33 17.15 118.73
CA ASP A 30 19.24 16.21 118.05
C ASP A 30 18.54 15.42 116.93
N SER A 31 17.27 15.02 117.13
CA SER A 31 16.45 14.39 116.08
C SER A 31 16.24 15.34 114.88
N THR A 32 15.95 16.61 115.15
CA THR A 32 15.71 17.62 114.10
C THR A 32 16.99 17.93 113.32
N LYS A 33 18.15 17.90 113.96
CA LYS A 33 19.46 18.10 113.32
C LYS A 33 19.82 16.94 112.39
N GLN A 34 19.57 15.70 112.82
CA GLN A 34 19.78 14.51 112.00
C GLN A 34 18.90 14.52 110.74
N GLU A 35 17.62 14.89 110.88
CA GLU A 35 16.69 15.05 109.74
C GLU A 35 17.14 16.14 108.76
N TYR A 36 17.72 17.24 109.28
CA TYR A 36 18.25 18.33 108.45
C TYR A 36 19.48 17.90 107.64
N GLU A 37 20.37 17.12 108.24
CA GLU A 37 21.55 16.56 107.57
C GLU A 37 21.15 15.55 106.48
N ASP A 38 20.16 14.70 106.75
CA ASP A 38 19.59 13.77 105.77
C ASP A 38 18.90 14.51 104.62
N LEU A 39 18.17 15.59 104.90
CA LEU A 39 17.52 16.42 103.88
C LEU A 39 18.56 17.11 102.96
N ILE A 40 19.66 17.59 103.52
CA ILE A 40 20.78 18.17 102.75
C ILE A 40 21.42 17.11 101.84
N LYS A 41 21.52 15.87 102.30
CA LYS A 41 22.06 14.76 101.51
C LYS A 41 21.14 14.42 100.34
N VAL A 42 19.84 14.34 100.58
CA VAL A 42 18.82 14.12 99.53
C VAL A 42 18.81 15.27 98.52
N LEU A 43 18.94 16.52 98.97
CA LEU A 43 19.03 17.68 98.08
C LEU A 43 20.26 17.60 97.16
N LYS A 44 21.42 17.21 97.69
CA LYS A 44 22.64 17.03 96.87
C LYS A 44 22.51 15.89 95.86
N GLU A 45 21.82 14.81 96.21
CA GLU A 45 21.53 13.72 95.27
C GLU A 45 20.53 14.16 94.19
N LYS A 46 19.49 14.91 94.57
CA LYS A 46 18.53 15.48 93.64
C LYS A 46 19.16 16.51 92.69
N ASP A 47 20.08 17.33 93.18
CA ASP A 47 20.83 18.28 92.34
C ASP A 47 21.71 17.54 91.32
N LYS A 48 22.37 16.45 91.72
CA LYS A 48 23.11 15.59 90.78
C LYS A 48 22.18 14.96 89.74
N GLU A 49 21.02 14.47 90.18
CA GLU A 49 20.02 13.86 89.30
C GLU A 49 19.48 14.87 88.28
N ILE A 50 19.19 16.10 88.73
CA ILE A 50 18.78 17.22 87.87
C ILE A 50 19.86 17.55 86.85
N GLU A 51 21.13 17.58 87.25
CA GLU A 51 22.22 17.90 86.34
C GLU A 51 22.43 16.81 85.28
N THR A 52 22.32 15.53 85.67
CA THR A 52 22.30 14.43 84.69
C THR A 52 21.10 14.48 83.76
N LEU A 53 19.92 14.85 84.26
CA LEU A 53 18.73 15.00 83.42
C LEU A 53 18.87 16.17 82.44
N LYS A 54 19.43 17.31 82.86
CA LYS A 54 19.73 18.43 81.96
C LYS A 54 20.70 18.02 80.87
N GLN A 55 21.77 17.30 81.21
CA GLN A 55 22.75 16.84 80.23
C GLN A 55 22.10 15.89 79.20
N LYS A 56 21.24 14.99 79.67
CA LYS A 56 20.49 14.07 78.81
C LYS A 56 19.44 14.78 77.95
N THR A 57 18.81 15.84 78.46
CA THR A 57 17.90 16.69 77.68
C THR A 57 18.66 17.42 76.58
N ILE A 58 19.85 17.95 76.87
CA ILE A 58 20.71 18.61 75.86
C ILE A 58 21.15 17.60 74.78
N GLU A 59 21.53 16.37 75.17
CA GLU A 59 21.86 15.31 74.21
C GLU A 59 20.67 14.93 73.32
N LEU A 60 19.47 14.77 73.90
CA LEU A 60 18.24 14.47 73.15
C LEU A 60 17.81 15.63 72.23
N GLU A 61 17.95 16.89 72.66
CA GLU A 61 17.71 18.08 71.82
C GLU A 61 18.71 18.16 70.66
N ASN A 62 19.97 17.78 70.90
CA ASN A 62 20.98 17.73 69.86
C ASN A 62 20.73 16.57 68.88
N GLU A 63 20.36 15.38 69.33
CA GLU A 63 19.97 14.26 68.44
C GLU A 63 18.76 14.62 67.57
N ALA A 64 17.74 15.26 68.15
CA ALA A 64 16.56 15.72 67.40
C ALA A 64 16.91 16.79 66.34
N ASN A 65 17.82 17.72 66.66
CA ASN A 65 18.33 18.73 65.72
C ASN A 65 19.33 18.17 64.68
N THR A 66 19.95 17.03 64.94
CA THR A 66 20.89 16.37 64.03
C THR A 66 20.18 15.55 62.94
N THR A 67 18.90 15.25 63.11
CA THR A 67 18.11 14.53 62.11
C THR A 67 17.77 15.40 60.90
N ASN A 68 18.67 15.31 59.92
CA ASN A 68 18.71 15.80 58.55
C ASN A 68 17.44 15.52 57.68
N TYR A 69 16.30 15.12 58.25
CA TYR A 69 15.09 14.74 57.52
C TYR A 69 14.49 15.88 56.68
N LYS A 70 14.63 17.13 57.14
CA LYS A 70 14.12 18.29 56.38
C LYS A 70 14.93 18.54 55.12
N GLN A 71 16.26 18.39 55.20
CA GLN A 71 17.15 18.54 54.05
C GLN A 71 16.98 17.36 53.09
N GLU A 72 16.92 16.12 53.61
CA GLU A 72 16.65 14.92 52.81
C GLU A 72 15.29 15.00 52.10
N TYR A 73 14.25 15.52 52.75
CA TYR A 73 12.94 15.72 52.13
C TYR A 73 12.98 16.77 51.01
N GLU A 74 13.65 17.91 51.21
CA GLU A 74 13.80 18.94 50.18
C GLU A 74 14.64 18.44 49.00
N ASP A 75 15.70 17.67 49.27
CA ASP A 75 16.54 17.05 48.23
C ASP A 75 15.75 15.99 47.45
N LEU A 76 14.93 15.17 48.12
CA LEU A 76 14.06 14.17 47.49
C LEU A 76 12.97 14.84 46.63
N LYS A 77 12.37 15.93 47.14
CA LYS A 77 11.36 16.72 46.45
C LYS A 77 11.95 17.38 45.20
N LYS A 78 13.14 17.98 45.30
CA LYS A 78 13.86 18.54 44.16
C LYS A 78 14.19 17.45 43.13
N GLY A 79 14.63 16.28 43.58
CA GLY A 79 14.88 15.12 42.73
C GLY A 79 13.60 14.64 42.01
N LEU A 80 12.45 14.66 42.68
CA LEU A 80 11.15 14.34 42.08
C LEU A 80 10.76 15.36 41.01
N GLU A 81 10.89 16.66 41.30
CA GLU A 81 10.59 17.72 40.33
C GLU A 81 11.51 17.67 39.09
N GLU A 82 12.78 17.31 39.27
CA GLU A 82 13.72 17.08 38.17
C GLU A 82 13.33 15.85 37.34
N LYS A 83 12.93 14.75 38.00
CA LYS A 83 12.43 13.54 37.33
C LYS A 83 11.12 13.79 36.59
N ASP A 84 10.21 14.59 37.13
CA ASP A 84 8.97 14.97 36.45
C ASP A 84 9.24 15.78 35.19
N LYS A 85 10.19 16.72 35.23
CA LYS A 85 10.64 17.46 34.03
C LYS A 85 11.28 16.54 32.99
N GLU A 86 12.08 15.57 33.43
CA GLU A 86 12.70 14.56 32.56
C GLU A 86 11.62 13.71 31.88
N ILE A 87 10.62 13.23 32.63
CA ILE A 87 9.47 12.48 32.11
C ILE A 87 8.72 13.31 31.07
N GLU A 88 8.42 14.58 31.35
CA GLU A 88 7.67 15.41 30.42
C GLU A 88 8.46 15.69 29.13
N THR A 89 9.78 15.90 29.25
CA THR A 89 10.67 16.02 28.08
C THR A 89 10.69 14.73 27.26
N LEU A 90 10.76 13.57 27.91
CA LEU A 90 10.73 12.27 27.22
C LEU A 90 9.39 12.01 26.52
N LYS A 91 8.26 12.38 27.14
CA LYS A 91 6.93 12.29 26.50
C LYS A 91 6.87 13.15 25.25
N GLN A 92 7.31 14.41 25.35
CA GLN A 92 7.32 15.32 24.20
C GLN A 92 8.18 14.78 23.06
N LYS A 93 9.37 14.26 23.38
CA LYS A 93 10.26 13.61 22.40
C LYS A 93 9.65 12.35 21.79
N THR A 94 8.90 11.57 22.57
CA THR A 94 8.18 10.39 22.07
C THR A 94 7.11 10.79 21.06
N ILE A 95 6.31 11.82 21.35
CA ILE A 95 5.31 12.36 20.42
C ILE A 95 5.97 12.86 19.12
N GLU A 96 7.11 13.54 19.22
CA GLU A 96 7.87 14.01 18.05
C GLU A 96 8.37 12.85 17.19
N LEU A 97 8.94 11.82 17.81
CA LEU A 97 9.39 10.61 17.12
C LEU A 97 8.25 9.82 16.48
N GLU A 98 7.09 9.72 17.14
CA GLU A 98 5.89 9.08 16.58
C GLU A 98 5.37 9.83 15.34
N ASN A 99 5.36 11.17 15.40
CA ASN A 99 4.98 12.01 14.26
C ASN A 99 5.97 11.86 13.11
N GLU A 100 7.27 11.81 13.39
CA GLU A 100 8.30 11.60 12.38
C GLU A 100 8.22 10.19 11.76
N ALA A 101 8.06 9.15 12.58
CA ALA A 101 7.85 7.78 12.12
C ALA A 101 6.62 7.67 11.22
N SER A 102 5.52 8.32 11.58
CA SER A 102 4.29 8.36 10.77
C SER A 102 4.52 9.01 9.40
N LYS A 103 5.27 10.12 9.35
CA LYS A 103 5.64 10.79 8.09
C LYS A 103 6.50 9.88 7.20
N TYR A 104 7.49 9.18 7.76
CA TYR A 104 8.30 8.25 7.00
C TYR A 104 7.50 7.05 6.52
N GLN A 105 6.62 6.48 7.33
CA GLN A 105 5.74 5.39 6.93
C GLN A 105 4.81 5.81 5.79
N TYR A 106 4.23 7.01 5.87
CA TYR A 106 3.42 7.57 4.80
C TYR A 106 4.22 7.74 3.50
N ALA A 107 5.39 8.37 3.58
CA ALA A 107 6.26 8.60 2.41
C ALA A 107 6.76 7.28 1.80
N LEU A 108 7.10 6.29 2.63
CA LEU A 108 7.48 4.95 2.20
C LEU A 108 6.31 4.27 1.51
N GLY A 109 5.12 4.30 2.13
CA GLY A 109 3.89 3.77 1.53
C GLY A 109 3.63 4.35 0.15
N ALA A 110 3.70 5.68 0.00
CA ALA A 110 3.54 6.34 -1.30
C ALA A 110 4.63 5.93 -2.33
N ALA A 111 5.87 5.75 -1.88
CA ALA A 111 6.98 5.32 -2.72
C ALA A 111 6.86 3.86 -3.17
N THR A 112 6.30 2.98 -2.34
CA THR A 112 6.22 1.53 -2.60
C THR A 112 4.89 1.06 -3.17
N ASP A 113 3.80 1.82 -2.97
CA ASP A 113 2.46 1.40 -3.37
C ASP A 113 2.29 1.37 -4.89
N THR A 114 2.22 0.20 -5.49
CA THR A 114 2.01 0.03 -6.94
C THR A 114 0.54 0.09 -7.34
N ARG A 115 -0.39 0.23 -6.38
CA ARG A 115 -1.82 0.35 -6.66
C ARG A 115 -2.12 1.74 -7.20
N LEU A 116 -3.09 1.78 -8.10
CA LEU A 116 -3.62 3.03 -8.65
C LEU A 116 -4.72 3.52 -7.72
N SER A 117 -4.76 4.83 -7.47
CA SER A 117 -5.85 5.45 -6.72
C SER A 117 -7.18 5.27 -7.46
N ASP A 118 -8.29 5.21 -6.73
CA ASP A 118 -9.64 5.21 -7.33
C ASP A 118 -9.89 6.46 -8.21
N ASN A 119 -9.18 7.56 -7.94
CA ASN A 119 -9.26 8.79 -8.73
C ASN A 119 -8.27 8.82 -9.92
N ASP A 120 -7.40 7.82 -10.07
CA ASP A 120 -6.46 7.75 -11.19
C ASP A 120 -7.19 7.45 -12.50
N GLU A 121 -6.88 8.19 -13.56
CA GLU A 121 -7.47 7.97 -14.89
C GLU A 121 -7.18 6.56 -15.43
N ASN A 122 -6.07 5.96 -15.01
CA ASN A 122 -5.64 4.62 -15.43
C ASN A 122 -6.12 3.51 -14.51
N ASN A 123 -6.99 3.79 -13.54
CA ASN A 123 -7.51 2.75 -12.65
C ASN A 123 -8.22 1.61 -13.42
N PRO A 124 -8.36 0.41 -12.83
CA PRO A 124 -8.99 -0.75 -13.47
C PRO A 124 -10.40 -0.50 -14.03
N VAL A 125 -11.20 0.34 -13.36
CA VAL A 125 -12.57 0.66 -13.76
C VAL A 125 -12.59 1.49 -15.03
N ASN A 126 -11.73 2.51 -15.12
CA ASN A 126 -11.59 3.35 -16.29
C ASN A 126 -10.96 2.59 -17.46
N LEU A 127 -9.99 1.70 -17.19
CA LEU A 127 -9.46 0.78 -18.20
C LEU A 127 -10.59 -0.04 -18.85
N LYS A 128 -11.49 -0.61 -18.05
CA LYS A 128 -12.65 -1.35 -18.59
C LYS A 128 -13.55 -0.46 -19.45
N LYS A 129 -13.81 0.79 -19.04
CA LYS A 129 -14.60 1.74 -19.85
C LYS A 129 -13.92 2.05 -21.19
N ASP A 130 -12.60 2.23 -21.20
CA ASP A 130 -11.86 2.50 -22.43
C ASP A 130 -11.91 1.32 -23.39
N ILE A 131 -11.80 0.10 -22.87
CA ILE A 131 -11.92 -1.14 -23.66
C ILE A 131 -13.30 -1.19 -24.33
N LEU A 132 -14.37 -1.00 -23.56
CA LEU A 132 -15.74 -1.00 -24.09
C LEU A 132 -15.95 0.12 -25.13
N SER A 133 -15.40 1.30 -24.87
CA SER A 133 -15.49 2.43 -25.79
C SER A 133 -14.77 2.17 -27.13
N LEU A 134 -13.63 1.47 -27.08
CA LEU A 134 -12.93 1.01 -28.29
C LEU A 134 -13.75 -0.03 -29.05
N GLN A 135 -14.37 -0.99 -28.34
CA GLN A 135 -15.27 -1.99 -28.96
C GLN A 135 -16.42 -1.33 -29.73
N ASP A 136 -17.08 -0.34 -29.13
CA ASP A 136 -18.16 0.41 -29.79
C ASP A 136 -17.65 1.16 -31.03
N SER A 137 -16.51 1.84 -30.91
CA SER A 137 -15.92 2.59 -32.03
C SER A 137 -15.53 1.67 -33.19
N LEU A 138 -14.98 0.47 -32.89
CA LEU A 138 -14.67 -0.55 -33.88
C LEU A 138 -15.92 -1.08 -34.55
N LYS A 139 -17.00 -1.33 -33.78
CA LYS A 139 -18.28 -1.79 -34.32
C LYS A 139 -18.86 -0.79 -35.32
N ASP A 140 -18.74 0.51 -35.08
CA ASP A 140 -19.25 1.53 -35.98
C ASP A 140 -18.35 1.69 -37.21
N TYR A 141 -17.03 1.74 -37.00
CA TYR A 141 -16.05 1.84 -38.09
C TYR A 141 -16.04 0.63 -39.03
N THR A 142 -16.45 -0.53 -38.56
CA THR A 142 -16.50 -1.78 -39.35
C THR A 142 -17.85 -2.07 -39.99
N VAL A 143 -18.70 -1.05 -40.14
CA VAL A 143 -20.03 -1.20 -40.74
C VAL A 143 -19.96 -1.74 -42.17
N VAL A 144 -20.81 -2.74 -42.46
CA VAL A 144 -20.99 -3.35 -43.79
C VAL A 144 -22.47 -3.47 -44.18
N LYS A 145 -23.35 -2.78 -43.43
CA LYS A 145 -24.79 -2.68 -43.70
C LYS A 145 -25.13 -1.37 -44.43
N GLY A 146 -26.17 -1.42 -45.28
CA GLY A 146 -26.61 -0.32 -46.13
C GLY A 146 -26.07 -0.47 -47.57
N LYS A 147 -25.98 0.65 -48.29
CA LYS A 147 -25.36 0.73 -49.63
C LYS A 147 -23.83 0.64 -49.52
N ILE A 148 -23.36 -0.55 -49.14
CA ILE A 148 -21.95 -0.89 -48.99
C ILE A 148 -21.74 -2.20 -49.73
N ASP A 149 -20.84 -2.16 -50.71
CA ASP A 149 -20.42 -3.32 -51.47
C ASP A 149 -19.24 -3.98 -50.74
N ILE A 150 -19.23 -5.30 -50.68
CA ILE A 150 -18.21 -6.09 -49.96
C ILE A 150 -17.41 -6.86 -51.00
N THR A 151 -16.09 -6.76 -50.93
CA THR A 151 -15.19 -7.51 -51.82
C THR A 151 -15.01 -8.92 -51.26
N THR A 152 -15.85 -9.87 -51.70
CA THR A 152 -15.91 -11.23 -51.15
C THR A 152 -14.57 -11.97 -51.22
N SER A 153 -13.79 -11.79 -52.29
CA SER A 153 -12.48 -12.44 -52.45
C SER A 153 -11.47 -11.99 -51.40
N GLU A 154 -11.37 -10.67 -51.16
CA GLU A 154 -10.46 -10.08 -50.18
C GLU A 154 -10.86 -10.49 -48.75
N ILE A 155 -12.16 -10.51 -48.45
CA ILE A 155 -12.63 -11.03 -47.15
C ILE A 155 -12.30 -12.52 -47.01
N GLN A 156 -12.45 -13.33 -48.05
CA GLN A 156 -12.16 -14.75 -47.98
C GLN A 156 -10.66 -15.01 -47.70
N GLU A 157 -9.77 -14.20 -48.25
CA GLU A 157 -8.34 -14.24 -47.92
C GLU A 157 -8.08 -13.81 -46.47
N LEU A 158 -8.77 -12.77 -46.01
CA LEU A 158 -8.66 -12.29 -44.64
C LEU A 158 -9.17 -13.31 -43.61
N LEU A 159 -10.27 -14.03 -43.90
CA LEU A 159 -10.75 -15.14 -43.07
C LEU A 159 -9.70 -16.24 -42.95
N LYS A 160 -9.07 -16.63 -44.07
CA LYS A 160 -7.99 -17.62 -44.10
C LYS A 160 -6.77 -17.16 -43.29
N LYS A 161 -6.39 -15.87 -43.36
CA LYS A 161 -5.31 -15.28 -42.55
C LYS A 161 -5.50 -15.57 -41.06
N TYR A 162 -6.76 -15.56 -40.59
CA TYR A 162 -7.10 -15.80 -39.18
C TYR A 162 -7.50 -17.24 -38.86
N GLY A 163 -7.29 -18.18 -39.79
CA GLY A 163 -7.54 -19.60 -39.60
C GLY A 163 -9.00 -20.04 -39.78
N SER A 164 -9.89 -19.13 -40.19
CA SER A 164 -11.28 -19.50 -40.49
C SER A 164 -11.35 -20.31 -41.79
N ASN A 165 -12.12 -21.40 -41.76
CA ASN A 165 -12.47 -22.22 -42.92
C ASN A 165 -13.87 -21.90 -43.46
N THR A 166 -14.58 -20.93 -42.88
CA THR A 166 -15.89 -20.51 -43.35
C THR A 166 -15.77 -19.90 -44.73
N THR A 167 -16.61 -20.37 -45.65
CA THR A 167 -16.67 -19.86 -47.03
C THR A 167 -17.81 -18.87 -47.15
N ILE A 168 -17.52 -17.69 -47.69
CA ILE A 168 -18.54 -16.69 -48.03
C ILE A 168 -18.69 -16.58 -49.53
N THR A 169 -19.88 -16.19 -49.99
CA THR A 169 -20.18 -16.04 -51.42
C THR A 169 -20.86 -14.70 -51.69
N GLU A 170 -20.87 -14.24 -52.94
CA GLU A 170 -21.59 -13.02 -53.32
C GLU A 170 -23.08 -13.05 -52.96
N LYS A 171 -23.68 -14.25 -52.93
CA LYS A 171 -25.11 -14.42 -52.58
C LYS A 171 -25.35 -14.51 -51.08
N ASP A 172 -24.39 -15.06 -50.35
CA ASP A 172 -24.40 -15.15 -48.89
C ASP A 172 -23.03 -14.75 -48.34
N GLN A 173 -22.89 -13.44 -48.13
CA GLN A 173 -21.64 -12.86 -47.65
C GLN A 173 -21.44 -13.05 -46.14
N ASN A 174 -22.45 -13.54 -45.41
CA ASN A 174 -22.47 -13.56 -43.95
C ASN A 174 -21.95 -12.24 -43.34
N LYS A 175 -22.71 -11.16 -43.52
CA LYS A 175 -22.30 -9.80 -43.14
C LYS A 175 -21.91 -9.65 -41.66
N LEU A 176 -22.38 -10.53 -40.79
CA LEU A 176 -21.97 -10.55 -39.38
C LEU A 176 -20.54 -11.06 -39.21
N LEU A 177 -20.18 -12.15 -39.89
CA LEU A 177 -18.81 -12.66 -39.93
C LEU A 177 -17.86 -11.66 -40.60
N VAL A 178 -18.27 -11.04 -41.73
CA VAL A 178 -17.49 -9.99 -42.40
C VAL A 178 -17.18 -8.85 -41.41
N LYS A 179 -18.19 -8.38 -40.68
CA LYS A 179 -18.01 -7.33 -39.69
C LYS A 179 -17.05 -7.76 -38.57
N ALA A 180 -17.15 -8.99 -38.10
CA ALA A 180 -16.25 -9.53 -37.07
C ALA A 180 -14.80 -9.57 -37.58
N VAL A 181 -14.53 -10.15 -38.74
CA VAL A 181 -13.16 -10.27 -39.26
C VAL A 181 -12.53 -8.90 -39.52
N LEU A 182 -13.32 -7.92 -39.97
CA LEU A 182 -12.85 -6.54 -40.13
C LEU A 182 -12.47 -5.88 -38.80
N GLN A 183 -13.19 -6.14 -37.70
CA GLN A 183 -12.83 -5.59 -36.37
C GLN A 183 -11.47 -6.12 -35.91
N ARG A 184 -11.26 -7.43 -36.04
CA ARG A 184 -9.95 -8.04 -35.75
C ARG A 184 -8.86 -7.38 -36.57
N HIS A 185 -9.09 -7.26 -37.88
CA HIS A 185 -8.10 -6.75 -38.80
C HIS A 185 -7.72 -5.30 -38.51
N VAL A 186 -8.68 -4.44 -38.18
CA VAL A 186 -8.40 -3.06 -37.78
C VAL A 186 -7.49 -3.01 -36.54
N ILE A 187 -7.77 -3.81 -35.51
CA ILE A 187 -6.92 -3.88 -34.31
C ILE A 187 -5.51 -4.33 -34.68
N GLU A 188 -5.37 -5.46 -35.39
CA GLU A 188 -4.06 -6.00 -35.77
C GLU A 188 -3.28 -5.05 -36.67
N GLN A 189 -3.94 -4.36 -37.61
CA GLN A 189 -3.28 -3.38 -38.48
C GLN A 189 -2.76 -2.18 -37.69
N ILE A 190 -3.52 -1.68 -36.71
CA ILE A 190 -3.07 -0.60 -35.83
C ILE A 190 -1.89 -1.08 -34.96
N CYS A 191 -1.93 -2.32 -34.48
CA CYS A 191 -0.82 -2.92 -33.76
C CYS A 191 0.45 -3.02 -34.63
N GLU A 192 0.32 -3.34 -35.92
CA GLU A 192 1.45 -3.32 -36.87
C GLU A 192 2.01 -1.90 -37.04
N TYR A 193 1.17 -0.88 -37.20
CA TYR A 193 1.60 0.52 -37.27
C TYR A 193 2.35 0.97 -36.01
N ALA A 194 1.81 0.64 -34.84
CA ALA A 194 2.45 0.95 -33.57
C ALA A 194 3.79 0.21 -33.44
N LYS A 195 3.84 -1.07 -33.81
CA LYS A 195 5.08 -1.83 -33.81
C LYS A 195 6.13 -1.18 -34.70
N GLU A 196 5.78 -0.80 -35.92
CA GLU A 196 6.71 -0.09 -36.81
C GLU A 196 7.22 1.20 -36.16
N TYR A 197 6.33 2.00 -35.58
CA TYR A 197 6.66 3.29 -34.94
C TYR A 197 7.57 3.15 -33.72
N PHE A 198 7.36 2.13 -32.89
CA PHE A 198 8.13 1.92 -31.67
C PHE A 198 9.42 1.13 -31.86
N ASP A 199 9.47 0.23 -32.85
CA ASP A 199 10.66 -0.59 -33.14
C ASP A 199 11.69 0.15 -34.00
N ASN A 200 11.30 1.24 -34.67
CA ASN A 200 12.17 2.04 -35.53
C ASN A 200 12.35 3.49 -35.05
N PRO A 201 12.82 3.72 -33.80
CA PRO A 201 12.97 5.05 -33.21
C PRO A 201 13.78 6.02 -34.08
N ASP A 202 14.77 5.51 -34.79
CA ASP A 202 15.72 6.33 -35.54
C ASP A 202 15.15 6.79 -36.91
N LYS A 203 14.01 6.24 -37.35
CA LYS A 203 13.24 6.75 -38.50
C LYS A 203 12.46 8.03 -38.18
N HIS A 204 12.34 8.38 -36.90
CA HIS A 204 11.55 9.51 -36.46
C HIS A 204 12.44 10.57 -35.82
N GLN A 205 12.24 11.84 -36.21
CA GLN A 205 12.92 12.95 -35.56
C GLN A 205 12.50 12.98 -34.08
N LYS A 206 13.48 12.90 -33.18
CA LYS A 206 13.24 12.85 -31.72
C LYS A 206 12.30 13.94 -31.22
N TYR A 207 12.48 15.16 -31.72
CA TYR A 207 11.65 16.31 -31.36
C TYR A 207 11.07 16.98 -32.62
N PRO A 208 9.81 17.43 -32.58
CA PRO A 208 8.78 17.09 -31.59
C PRO A 208 8.06 15.77 -31.92
N TYR A 209 8.38 15.11 -33.04
CA TYR A 209 7.49 14.13 -33.67
C TYR A 209 7.61 12.69 -33.16
N GLY A 210 8.76 12.29 -32.63
CA GLY A 210 9.03 10.90 -32.19
C GLY A 210 9.13 10.73 -30.68
N MET A 211 8.69 11.71 -29.89
CA MET A 211 8.99 11.75 -28.45
C MET A 211 8.51 10.50 -27.71
N GLU A 212 7.33 9.98 -28.05
CA GLU A 212 6.72 8.80 -27.45
C GLU A 212 7.65 7.59 -27.61
N THR A 213 8.16 7.38 -28.83
CA THR A 213 9.06 6.27 -29.14
C THR A 213 10.39 6.38 -28.40
N TYR A 214 10.97 7.59 -28.31
CA TYR A 214 12.22 7.78 -27.57
C TYR A 214 12.03 7.62 -26.06
N ILE A 215 10.94 8.13 -25.49
CA ILE A 215 10.59 7.95 -24.08
C ILE A 215 10.40 6.46 -23.79
N PHE A 216 9.61 5.77 -24.61
CA PHE A 216 9.31 4.36 -24.44
C PHE A 216 10.56 3.47 -24.55
N ARG A 217 11.46 3.76 -25.51
CA ARG A 217 12.77 3.08 -25.60
C ARG A 217 13.61 3.29 -24.34
N LYS A 218 13.76 4.55 -23.91
CA LYS A 218 14.62 4.87 -22.76
C LYS A 218 14.09 4.32 -21.45
N VAL A 219 12.77 4.30 -21.24
CA VAL A 219 12.21 3.70 -20.03
C VAL A 219 12.40 2.17 -20.01
N LYS A 220 12.29 1.48 -21.16
CA LYS A 220 12.56 0.04 -21.23
C LYS A 220 13.98 -0.29 -20.79
N GLU A 221 14.97 0.44 -21.31
CA GLU A 221 16.38 0.30 -20.89
C GLU A 221 16.54 0.54 -19.38
N LEU A 222 15.94 1.61 -18.86
CA LEU A 222 16.03 1.96 -17.44
C LEU A 222 15.35 0.92 -16.52
N ILE A 223 14.19 0.38 -16.92
CA ILE A 223 13.50 -0.69 -16.19
C ILE A 223 14.38 -1.94 -16.10
N GLU A 224 15.11 -2.30 -17.16
CA GLU A 224 16.00 -3.44 -17.14
C GLU A 224 17.20 -3.22 -16.20
N ILE A 225 17.84 -2.05 -16.30
CA ILE A 225 18.96 -1.67 -15.45
C ILE A 225 18.54 -1.66 -13.97
N THR A 226 17.40 -1.04 -13.65
CA THR A 226 16.89 -0.96 -12.26
C THR A 226 16.51 -2.34 -11.72
N ARG A 227 15.92 -3.21 -12.54
CA ARG A 227 15.63 -4.60 -12.14
C ARG A 227 16.92 -5.37 -11.84
N ASN A 228 17.95 -5.21 -12.67
CA ASN A 228 19.25 -5.85 -12.44
C ASN A 228 19.96 -5.27 -11.21
N PHE A 229 19.87 -3.96 -11.00
CA PHE A 229 20.39 -3.29 -9.81
C PHE A 229 19.75 -3.85 -8.53
N ALA A 230 18.42 -3.93 -8.48
CA ALA A 230 17.67 -4.49 -7.35
C ALA A 230 18.03 -5.96 -7.06
N LYS A 231 18.27 -6.77 -8.10
CA LYS A 231 18.60 -8.20 -7.96
C LYS A 231 20.04 -8.47 -7.54
N ARG A 232 20.99 -7.61 -7.93
CA ARG A 232 22.44 -7.89 -7.82
C ARG A 232 23.13 -7.16 -6.68
N ARG A 233 22.42 -6.29 -5.95
CA ARG A 233 22.96 -5.53 -4.83
C ARG A 233 22.25 -5.95 -3.55
N VAL A 234 23.01 -6.08 -2.46
CA VAL A 234 22.44 -6.31 -1.14
C VAL A 234 21.76 -5.01 -0.70
N GLY A 235 20.50 -5.11 -0.33
CA GLY A 235 19.67 -4.02 0.15
C GLY A 235 18.33 -4.58 0.62
N ILE A 236 17.79 -4.02 1.70
CA ILE A 236 16.48 -4.42 2.24
C ILE A 236 15.38 -3.41 1.90
N ASP A 237 15.71 -2.32 1.20
CA ASP A 237 14.76 -1.26 0.87
C ASP A 237 13.76 -1.72 -0.19
N GLU A 238 12.48 -1.61 0.14
CA GLU A 238 11.38 -2.03 -0.74
C GLU A 238 11.23 -1.09 -1.95
N SER A 239 11.65 0.17 -1.80
CA SER A 239 11.61 1.18 -2.85
C SER A 239 12.45 0.81 -4.07
N THR A 240 13.65 0.25 -3.90
CA THR A 240 14.45 -0.22 -5.05
C THR A 240 13.82 -1.44 -5.73
N LYS A 241 13.15 -2.32 -4.98
CA LYS A 241 12.49 -3.51 -5.55
C LYS A 241 11.31 -3.15 -6.44
N VAL A 242 10.50 -2.17 -6.02
CA VAL A 242 9.31 -1.73 -6.78
C VAL A 242 9.62 -0.66 -7.84
N LEU A 243 10.83 -0.07 -7.84
CA LEU A 243 11.23 0.97 -8.79
C LEU A 243 10.98 0.62 -10.26
N PRO A 244 11.31 -0.59 -10.77
CA PRO A 244 11.04 -0.95 -12.17
C PRO A 244 9.54 -0.92 -12.50
N VAL A 245 8.69 -1.30 -11.54
CA VAL A 245 7.23 -1.26 -11.69
C VAL A 245 6.75 0.18 -11.75
N LYS A 246 7.13 1.01 -10.77
CA LYS A 246 6.77 2.44 -10.72
C LYS A 246 7.17 3.20 -11.99
N LEU A 247 8.38 2.97 -12.50
CA LEU A 247 8.84 3.57 -13.76
C LEU A 247 7.96 3.17 -14.94
N ARG A 248 7.60 1.88 -15.05
CA ARG A 248 6.70 1.39 -16.09
C ARG A 248 5.33 2.06 -15.99
N GLN A 249 4.74 2.08 -14.80
CA GLN A 249 3.41 2.62 -14.56
C GLN A 249 3.35 4.12 -14.89
N GLN A 250 4.28 4.92 -14.35
CA GLN A 250 4.27 6.38 -14.54
C GLN A 250 4.48 6.76 -16.01
N VAL A 251 5.44 6.13 -16.69
CA VAL A 251 5.70 6.45 -18.09
C VAL A 251 4.57 5.98 -19.00
N CYS A 252 4.04 4.77 -18.79
CA CYS A 252 2.91 4.29 -19.57
C CYS A 252 1.64 5.12 -19.30
N ALA A 253 1.39 5.57 -18.06
CA ALA A 253 0.26 6.45 -17.75
C ALA A 253 0.39 7.79 -18.48
N ALA A 254 1.58 8.40 -18.46
CA ALA A 254 1.83 9.66 -19.17
C ALA A 254 1.64 9.51 -20.69
N LEU A 255 2.20 8.45 -21.29
CA LEU A 255 2.07 8.18 -22.72
C LEU A 255 0.65 7.78 -23.13
N GLY A 256 -0.05 6.99 -22.30
CA GLY A 256 -1.45 6.62 -22.52
C GLY A 256 -2.39 7.82 -22.51
N ASN A 257 -2.13 8.81 -21.65
CA ASN A 257 -2.97 9.99 -21.52
C ASN A 257 -2.62 11.13 -22.51
N ARG A 258 -1.36 11.24 -22.93
CA ARG A 258 -0.88 12.38 -23.75
C ARG A 258 -0.16 12.03 -25.03
N GLY A 259 0.37 10.82 -25.18
CA GLY A 259 1.33 10.48 -26.23
C GLY A 259 0.82 10.69 -27.65
N PHE A 260 -0.48 10.57 -27.89
CA PHE A 260 -1.07 10.74 -29.23
C PHE A 260 -2.17 11.81 -29.25
N ASN A 261 -2.11 12.78 -28.33
CA ASN A 261 -2.96 13.96 -28.40
C ASN A 261 -2.48 14.91 -29.50
N ASP A 262 -3.32 15.88 -29.84
CA ASP A 262 -2.94 16.96 -30.75
C ASP A 262 -1.69 17.68 -30.21
N MET A 263 -0.81 18.00 -31.16
CA MET A 263 0.45 18.67 -30.91
C MET A 263 0.26 20.19 -30.91
N ILE A 264 1.15 20.90 -30.24
CA ILE A 264 1.14 22.36 -30.13
C ILE A 264 2.40 22.90 -30.79
N ASP A 265 2.26 23.82 -31.75
CA ASP A 265 3.40 24.49 -32.38
C ASP A 265 3.92 25.66 -31.53
N ASN A 266 4.97 26.33 -32.02
CA ASN A 266 5.56 27.50 -31.35
C ASN A 266 4.59 28.69 -31.23
N ASP A 267 3.56 28.76 -32.09
CA ASP A 267 2.51 29.77 -32.08
C ASP A 267 1.32 29.37 -31.18
N LYS A 268 1.43 28.26 -30.44
CA LYS A 268 0.38 27.67 -29.61
C LYS A 268 -0.84 27.18 -30.40
N LYS A 269 -0.71 26.93 -31.70
CA LYS A 269 -1.76 26.31 -32.51
C LYS A 269 -1.73 24.81 -32.37
N THR A 270 -2.90 24.21 -32.26
CA THR A 270 -3.06 22.76 -32.17
C THR A 270 -3.17 22.14 -33.56
N PHE A 271 -2.48 21.02 -33.78
CA PHE A 271 -2.58 20.24 -35.01
C PHE A 271 -2.50 18.75 -34.71
N THR A 272 -3.08 17.92 -35.58
CA THR A 272 -3.15 16.47 -35.37
C THR A 272 -1.76 15.84 -35.29
N HIS A 273 -1.60 14.92 -34.35
CA HIS A 273 -0.36 14.17 -34.19
C HIS A 273 0.07 13.47 -35.50
N TYR A 274 1.35 13.58 -35.88
CA TYR A 274 1.84 13.06 -37.18
C TYR A 274 1.60 11.57 -37.37
N PHE A 275 1.87 10.75 -36.34
CA PHE A 275 1.54 9.31 -36.37
C PHE A 275 0.06 9.08 -36.69
N ILE A 276 -0.85 9.82 -36.04
CA ILE A 276 -2.30 9.67 -36.24
C ILE A 276 -2.68 10.08 -37.66
N SER A 277 -2.23 11.26 -38.11
CA SER A 277 -2.54 11.76 -39.46
C SER A 277 -2.02 10.82 -40.55
N HIS A 278 -0.80 10.28 -40.40
CA HIS A 278 -0.20 9.36 -41.36
C HIS A 278 -0.98 8.04 -41.45
N PHE A 279 -1.24 7.40 -40.32
CA PHE A 279 -1.87 6.08 -40.30
C PHE A 279 -3.39 6.12 -40.46
N GLN A 280 -4.04 7.26 -40.24
CA GLN A 280 -5.47 7.43 -40.54
C GLN A 280 -5.76 7.18 -42.01
N ALA A 281 -5.00 7.83 -42.91
CA ALA A 281 -5.14 7.62 -44.35
C ALA A 281 -4.79 6.17 -44.74
N GLY A 282 -3.73 5.62 -44.16
CA GLY A 282 -3.32 4.22 -44.37
C GLY A 282 -4.41 3.23 -43.99
N LEU A 283 -5.03 3.38 -42.82
CA LEU A 283 -6.10 2.50 -42.35
C LEU A 283 -7.35 2.59 -43.23
N ASN A 284 -7.78 3.79 -43.61
CA ASN A 284 -8.94 3.95 -44.51
C ASN A 284 -8.68 3.32 -45.88
N ASN A 285 -7.48 3.48 -46.43
CA ASN A 285 -7.08 2.83 -47.67
C ASN A 285 -7.07 1.31 -47.53
N GLU A 286 -6.56 0.77 -46.41
CA GLU A 286 -6.61 -0.67 -46.13
C GLU A 286 -8.05 -1.19 -46.12
N MET A 287 -8.95 -0.49 -45.41
CA MET A 287 -10.36 -0.87 -45.31
C MET A 287 -11.10 -0.82 -46.66
N SER A 288 -10.65 0.03 -47.58
CA SER A 288 -11.25 0.15 -48.92
C SER A 288 -11.07 -1.10 -49.80
N LYS A 289 -10.10 -1.98 -49.48
CA LYS A 289 -9.94 -3.27 -50.16
C LYS A 289 -11.12 -4.20 -49.93
N TYR A 290 -11.66 -4.16 -48.72
CA TYR A 290 -12.67 -5.10 -48.25
C TYR A 290 -14.11 -4.61 -48.44
N ARG A 291 -14.31 -3.29 -48.52
CA ARG A 291 -15.62 -2.68 -48.69
C ARG A 291 -15.57 -1.35 -49.43
N GLU A 292 -16.65 -1.02 -50.13
CA GLU A 292 -16.85 0.25 -50.81
C GLU A 292 -18.18 0.89 -50.40
N PHE A 293 -18.16 2.20 -50.14
CA PHE A 293 -19.35 2.96 -49.77
C PHE A 293 -19.99 3.59 -51.00
N GLY A 294 -21.26 3.28 -51.26
CA GLY A 294 -22.02 3.94 -52.33
C GLY A 294 -22.43 5.38 -52.02
N GLU A 295 -22.34 5.81 -50.75
CA GLU A 295 -22.73 7.15 -50.30
C GLU A 295 -21.52 7.93 -49.76
N PRO A 296 -21.07 9.02 -50.43
CA PRO A 296 -19.88 9.77 -50.04
C PRO A 296 -19.94 10.40 -48.64
N GLU A 297 -21.10 10.87 -48.21
CA GLU A 297 -21.33 11.43 -46.87
C GLU A 297 -21.05 10.40 -45.78
N LYS A 298 -21.64 9.21 -45.91
CA LYS A 298 -21.44 8.08 -44.99
C LYS A 298 -20.00 7.59 -44.99
N ARG A 299 -19.36 7.54 -46.16
CA ARG A 299 -17.93 7.22 -46.27
C ARG A 299 -17.10 8.17 -45.41
N LYS A 300 -17.29 9.48 -45.58
CA LYS A 300 -16.56 10.52 -44.86
C LYS A 300 -16.80 10.45 -43.35
N GLU A 301 -18.05 10.23 -42.93
CA GLU A 301 -18.41 10.05 -41.51
C GLU A 301 -17.60 8.92 -40.88
N ILE A 302 -17.59 7.74 -41.51
CA ILE A 302 -16.87 6.57 -41.02
C ILE A 302 -15.35 6.76 -41.09
N GLU A 303 -14.82 7.27 -42.21
CA GLU A 303 -13.39 7.49 -42.40
C GLU A 303 -12.78 8.51 -41.42
N ASN A 304 -13.59 9.46 -40.92
CA ASN A 304 -13.17 10.41 -39.89
C ASN A 304 -12.93 9.75 -38.53
N MET A 305 -13.52 8.59 -38.25
CA MET A 305 -13.35 7.86 -36.98
C MET A 305 -11.96 7.22 -36.85
N ALA A 306 -11.28 6.95 -37.97
CA ALA A 306 -10.04 6.17 -37.98
C ALA A 306 -8.93 6.76 -37.10
N GLY A 307 -8.74 8.08 -37.11
CA GLY A 307 -7.69 8.72 -36.31
C GLY A 307 -7.88 8.51 -34.81
N ASP A 308 -9.12 8.61 -34.34
CA ASP A 308 -9.46 8.41 -32.94
C ASP A 308 -9.41 6.92 -32.54
N ILE A 309 -9.82 6.00 -33.42
CA ILE A 309 -9.66 4.55 -33.19
C ILE A 309 -8.19 4.17 -33.08
N ILE A 310 -7.34 4.68 -33.97
CA ILE A 310 -5.87 4.47 -33.90
C ILE A 310 -5.36 4.95 -32.55
N LYS A 311 -5.70 6.19 -32.17
CA LYS A 311 -5.28 6.78 -30.89
C LYS A 311 -5.66 5.90 -29.70
N ARG A 312 -6.94 5.50 -29.60
CA ARG A 312 -7.45 4.69 -28.49
C ARG A 312 -6.83 3.30 -28.46
N ALA A 313 -6.72 2.64 -29.61
CA ALA A 313 -6.13 1.31 -29.71
C ALA A 313 -4.65 1.31 -29.30
N VAL A 314 -3.85 2.26 -29.82
CA VAL A 314 -2.42 2.34 -29.42
C VAL A 314 -2.29 2.69 -27.94
N ALA A 315 -3.05 3.67 -27.44
CA ALA A 315 -3.03 4.02 -26.02
C ALA A 315 -3.37 2.81 -25.12
N LEU A 316 -4.38 2.03 -25.51
CA LEU A 316 -4.78 0.82 -24.78
C LEU A 316 -3.68 -0.24 -24.82
N PHE A 317 -3.35 -0.77 -26.01
CA PHE A 317 -2.52 -1.96 -26.17
C PHE A 317 -1.03 -1.72 -25.87
N TRP A 318 -0.50 -0.52 -26.12
CA TRP A 318 0.91 -0.20 -25.83
C TRP A 318 1.14 0.31 -24.42
N PHE A 319 0.17 1.00 -23.82
CA PHE A 319 0.41 1.74 -22.58
C PHE A 319 -0.54 1.37 -21.44
N ARG A 320 -1.86 1.56 -21.58
CA ARG A 320 -2.80 1.43 -20.45
C ARG A 320 -2.81 0.04 -19.83
N LEU A 321 -2.69 -1.03 -20.64
CA LEU A 321 -2.53 -2.39 -20.13
C LEU A 321 -1.25 -2.58 -19.28
N LYS A 322 -0.18 -1.85 -19.59
CA LYS A 322 1.11 -1.88 -18.88
C LYS A 322 1.13 -1.00 -17.63
N VAL A 323 0.13 -0.15 -17.42
CA VAL A 323 0.00 0.65 -16.19
C VAL A 323 -0.48 -0.22 -15.02
N GLN A 324 -1.24 -1.27 -15.30
CA GLN A 324 -1.70 -2.18 -14.24
C GLN A 324 -0.54 -3.01 -13.68
N GLU A 325 -0.67 -3.44 -12.42
CA GLU A 325 0.23 -4.39 -11.77
C GLU A 325 -0.60 -5.52 -11.12
N PRO A 326 -0.42 -6.79 -11.52
CA PRO A 326 0.43 -7.29 -12.62
C PRO A 326 0.05 -6.71 -14.00
N VAL A 327 0.90 -6.86 -15.01
CA VAL A 327 0.59 -6.36 -16.37
C VAL A 327 -0.65 -7.08 -16.91
N VAL A 328 -1.59 -6.32 -17.48
CA VAL A 328 -2.74 -6.91 -18.18
C VAL A 328 -2.29 -7.47 -19.53
N GLU A 329 -2.76 -8.66 -19.84
CA GLU A 329 -2.52 -9.36 -21.09
C GLU A 329 -3.75 -9.30 -21.98
N TYR A 330 -3.54 -9.46 -23.29
CA TYR A 330 -4.62 -9.69 -24.24
C TYR A 330 -4.37 -10.99 -25.00
N ILE A 331 -5.41 -11.83 -25.08
CA ILE A 331 -5.32 -13.21 -25.58
C ILE A 331 -6.35 -13.38 -26.69
N TRP A 332 -5.91 -13.96 -27.80
CA TRP A 332 -6.76 -14.27 -28.95
C TRP A 332 -7.05 -15.76 -29.00
N PRO A 333 -8.26 -16.21 -28.61
CA PRO A 333 -8.75 -17.54 -28.97
C PRO A 333 -8.58 -17.80 -30.47
N LYS A 334 -8.12 -19.00 -30.79
CA LYS A 334 -7.83 -19.45 -32.15
C LYS A 334 -9.07 -20.08 -32.77
N SER A 335 -9.09 -20.17 -34.10
CA SER A 335 -10.09 -21.00 -34.78
C SER A 335 -9.97 -22.44 -34.27
N ASP A 336 -11.11 -23.11 -34.15
CA ASP A 336 -11.29 -24.47 -33.64
C ASP A 336 -11.06 -24.63 -32.11
N ASP A 337 -10.75 -23.56 -31.37
CA ASP A 337 -10.74 -23.61 -29.90
C ASP A 337 -12.15 -23.93 -29.36
N ILE A 338 -12.20 -24.72 -28.28
CA ILE A 338 -13.44 -24.99 -27.53
C ILE A 338 -13.91 -23.69 -26.89
N ILE A 339 -15.21 -23.40 -27.02
CA ILE A 339 -15.81 -22.22 -26.43
C ILE A 339 -15.93 -22.41 -24.91
N ASP A 340 -15.39 -21.47 -24.15
CA ASP A 340 -15.56 -21.38 -22.70
C ASP A 340 -16.30 -20.09 -22.34
N PRO A 341 -17.59 -20.17 -21.94
CA PRO A 341 -18.39 -19.00 -21.55
C PRO A 341 -17.84 -18.19 -20.38
N SER A 342 -16.93 -18.74 -19.57
CA SER A 342 -16.36 -18.01 -18.43
C SER A 342 -15.49 -16.83 -18.89
N TYR A 343 -14.86 -16.93 -20.07
CA TYR A 343 -13.99 -15.88 -20.62
C TYR A 343 -14.22 -15.56 -22.11
N MET A 344 -15.16 -16.23 -22.77
CA MET A 344 -15.60 -15.93 -24.15
C MET A 344 -17.05 -15.47 -24.19
N GLU A 345 -17.38 -14.60 -25.16
CA GLU A 345 -18.73 -14.16 -25.47
C GLU A 345 -18.99 -14.20 -26.98
N GLY A 346 -20.22 -14.52 -27.36
CA GLY A 346 -20.67 -14.60 -28.74
C GLY A 346 -22.17 -14.87 -28.79
N LYS A 347 -22.67 -15.49 -29.86
CA LYS A 347 -24.11 -15.67 -30.08
C LYS A 347 -24.51 -17.13 -30.19
N TRP A 348 -24.80 -17.78 -29.07
CA TRP A 348 -25.30 -19.16 -29.05
C TRP A 348 -26.38 -19.30 -27.98
N GLU A 349 -27.26 -20.28 -28.16
CA GLU A 349 -28.15 -20.76 -27.10
C GLU A 349 -27.37 -21.73 -26.20
N ASP A 350 -27.74 -21.83 -24.93
CA ASP A 350 -26.97 -22.58 -23.92
C ASP A 350 -26.88 -24.09 -24.22
N ASP A 351 -27.85 -24.66 -24.95
CA ASP A 351 -27.91 -26.07 -25.33
C ASP A 351 -27.12 -26.42 -26.59
N GLU A 352 -26.71 -25.41 -27.38
CA GLU A 352 -25.98 -25.61 -28.64
C GLU A 352 -24.46 -25.49 -28.49
N ILE A 353 -23.97 -24.95 -27.36
CA ILE A 353 -22.56 -24.61 -27.17
C ILE A 353 -21.59 -25.78 -27.36
N ASP A 354 -22.02 -26.99 -26.95
CA ASP A 354 -21.21 -28.21 -27.06
C ASP A 354 -20.95 -28.63 -28.50
N ASN A 355 -21.72 -28.13 -29.47
CA ASN A 355 -21.54 -28.41 -30.90
C ASN A 355 -20.77 -27.29 -31.62
N LEU A 356 -20.36 -26.25 -30.89
CA LEU A 356 -19.76 -25.05 -31.45
C LEU A 356 -18.28 -24.93 -31.06
N VAL A 357 -17.51 -24.33 -31.95
CA VAL A 357 -16.12 -23.92 -31.73
C VAL A 357 -15.92 -22.50 -32.21
N VAL A 358 -14.83 -21.89 -31.78
CA VAL A 358 -14.43 -20.58 -32.28
C VAL A 358 -14.17 -20.65 -33.78
N ASP A 359 -14.83 -19.79 -34.55
CA ASP A 359 -14.46 -19.52 -35.94
C ASP A 359 -13.41 -18.41 -35.98
N ILE A 360 -13.77 -17.23 -35.46
CA ILE A 360 -12.91 -16.06 -35.35
C ILE A 360 -13.11 -15.37 -34.01
N CYS A 361 -12.03 -15.16 -33.26
CA CYS A 361 -12.01 -14.13 -32.23
C CYS A 361 -11.78 -12.77 -32.88
N TYR A 362 -12.70 -11.81 -32.67
CA TYR A 362 -12.64 -10.49 -33.26
C TYR A 362 -12.39 -9.34 -32.28
N PHE A 363 -12.41 -9.65 -30.99
CA PHE A 363 -11.86 -8.77 -29.96
C PHE A 363 -11.23 -9.65 -28.87
N PRO A 364 -9.99 -9.38 -28.42
CA PRO A 364 -9.28 -10.30 -27.55
C PRO A 364 -9.87 -10.32 -26.13
N LEU A 365 -9.65 -11.43 -25.43
CA LEU A 365 -9.79 -11.49 -23.98
C LEU A 365 -8.77 -10.52 -23.37
N ILE A 366 -9.19 -9.70 -22.42
CA ILE A 366 -8.29 -8.80 -21.67
C ILE A 366 -8.34 -9.19 -20.20
N ALA A 367 -7.22 -9.69 -19.68
CA ALA A 367 -7.16 -10.28 -18.34
C ALA A 367 -5.78 -10.13 -17.68
N GLN A 368 -5.75 -10.20 -16.35
CA GLN A 368 -4.52 -10.37 -15.56
C GLN A 368 -4.47 -11.78 -14.99
N GLU A 369 -3.24 -12.30 -14.87
CA GLU A 369 -2.96 -13.59 -14.26
C GLU A 369 -3.85 -14.72 -14.81
N PHE A 370 -4.11 -14.70 -16.12
CA PHE A 370 -5.10 -15.61 -16.72
C PHE A 370 -4.78 -17.09 -16.47
N SER A 371 -3.51 -17.44 -16.44
CA SER A 371 -3.04 -18.81 -16.16
C SER A 371 -3.26 -19.27 -14.72
N ASP A 372 -3.49 -18.37 -13.76
CA ASP A 372 -3.76 -18.70 -12.35
C ASP A 372 -5.25 -18.46 -12.05
N GLU A 373 -6.07 -19.51 -12.09
CA GLU A 373 -7.52 -19.42 -11.87
C GLU A 373 -7.90 -18.73 -10.55
N SER A 374 -7.06 -18.83 -9.52
CA SER A 374 -7.34 -18.24 -8.20
C SER A 374 -7.11 -16.73 -8.13
N LYS A 375 -6.28 -16.19 -9.04
CA LYS A 375 -5.94 -14.76 -9.12
C LYS A 375 -6.42 -14.08 -10.40
N ARG A 376 -6.94 -14.87 -11.34
CA ARG A 376 -7.43 -14.41 -12.64
C ARG A 376 -8.41 -13.27 -12.47
N GLN A 377 -8.11 -12.15 -13.10
CA GLN A 377 -9.01 -11.01 -13.20
C GLN A 377 -9.32 -10.74 -14.67
N ILE A 378 -10.59 -10.92 -15.05
CA ILE A 378 -11.08 -10.65 -16.42
C ILE A 378 -11.65 -9.23 -16.47
N TYR A 379 -11.09 -8.39 -17.34
CA TYR A 379 -11.60 -7.04 -17.60
C TYR A 379 -12.74 -7.09 -18.62
N THR A 380 -12.50 -7.79 -19.72
CA THR A 380 -13.48 -8.07 -20.79
C THR A 380 -13.24 -9.46 -21.36
N LYS A 381 -14.32 -10.18 -21.67
CA LYS A 381 -14.25 -11.48 -22.35
C LYS A 381 -13.73 -11.32 -23.78
N ALA A 382 -13.20 -12.40 -24.35
CA ALA A 382 -12.95 -12.46 -25.79
C ALA A 382 -14.28 -12.47 -26.52
N ILE A 383 -14.42 -11.66 -27.56
CA ILE A 383 -15.60 -11.65 -28.41
C ILE A 383 -15.32 -12.51 -29.64
N ILE A 384 -16.14 -13.55 -29.82
CA ILE A 384 -15.93 -14.57 -30.84
C ILE A 384 -17.16 -14.71 -31.75
N PHE A 385 -16.88 -15.08 -33.00
CA PHE A 385 -17.83 -15.64 -33.93
C PHE A 385 -17.62 -17.15 -33.94
N GLN A 386 -18.70 -17.91 -33.84
CA GLN A 386 -18.66 -19.37 -33.72
C GLN A 386 -19.02 -20.08 -35.04
N LYS A 387 -18.58 -21.33 -35.16
CA LYS A 387 -18.97 -22.27 -36.23
C LYS A 387 -19.26 -23.64 -35.62
N LEU A 388 -19.95 -24.48 -36.37
CA LEU A 388 -20.16 -25.88 -35.99
C LEU A 388 -18.82 -26.63 -35.95
N LYS A 389 -18.68 -27.53 -34.98
CA LYS A 389 -17.59 -28.48 -34.93
C LYS A 389 -17.57 -29.29 -36.23
N PRO A 390 -16.38 -29.57 -36.81
CA PRO A 390 -16.28 -30.55 -37.88
C PRO A 390 -16.82 -31.89 -37.36
N GLU A 391 -17.70 -32.55 -38.11
CA GLU A 391 -18.12 -33.92 -37.77
C GLU A 391 -16.86 -34.80 -37.67
N GLN A 392 -16.61 -35.37 -36.49
CA GLN A 392 -15.63 -36.44 -36.39
C GLN A 392 -16.14 -37.62 -37.23
N PRO A 393 -15.30 -38.25 -38.06
CA PRO A 393 -15.66 -39.51 -38.68
C PRO A 393 -16.10 -40.48 -37.57
N PRO A 394 -17.17 -41.26 -37.76
CA PRO A 394 -17.60 -42.21 -36.75
C PRO A 394 -16.42 -43.11 -36.39
N LEU A 395 -16.11 -43.19 -35.09
CA LEU A 395 -15.16 -44.14 -34.54
C LEU A 395 -15.51 -45.52 -35.11
N GLN A 396 -14.64 -46.08 -35.95
CA GLN A 396 -14.71 -47.48 -36.29
C GLN A 396 -14.58 -48.26 -34.98
N ASP A 397 -15.67 -48.93 -34.63
CA ASP A 397 -15.77 -49.81 -33.51
C ASP A 397 -14.88 -51.03 -33.79
N ASP A 398 -13.58 -50.92 -33.50
CA ASP A 398 -12.63 -52.04 -33.55
C ASP A 398 -12.81 -52.94 -32.31
N SER A 399 -14.06 -53.38 -32.11
CA SER A 399 -14.41 -54.50 -31.28
C SER A 399 -14.26 -55.79 -32.09
N GLN A 400 -13.01 -56.16 -32.47
CA GLN A 400 -12.56 -57.54 -32.70
C GLN A 400 -11.12 -57.60 -33.25
N SER A 401 -10.14 -57.78 -32.37
CA SER A 401 -9.25 -58.95 -32.44
C SER A 401 -8.34 -59.00 -31.22
N ALA A 402 -8.64 -59.96 -30.35
CA ALA A 402 -7.62 -60.53 -29.50
C ALA A 402 -6.59 -61.22 -30.40
N GLN A 403 -5.32 -60.81 -30.32
CA GLN A 403 -4.21 -61.76 -30.22
C GLN A 403 -2.93 -61.07 -29.77
N SER A 404 -2.25 -61.81 -28.89
CA SER A 404 -0.97 -61.56 -28.23
C SER A 404 0.09 -60.84 -29.06
N ASN A 405 0.87 -59.96 -28.41
CA ASN A 405 2.28 -60.24 -28.20
C ASN A 405 2.92 -59.41 -27.08
N LYS A 406 3.72 -60.11 -26.28
CA LYS A 406 4.61 -59.63 -25.23
C LYS A 406 5.79 -58.85 -25.82
N CYS A 407 6.20 -57.76 -25.18
CA CYS A 407 7.59 -57.45 -24.78
C CYS A 407 7.58 -56.10 -24.02
N SER A 408 7.83 -56.09 -22.70
CA SER A 408 9.14 -56.00 -22.05
C SER A 408 9.61 -54.56 -21.86
N SER A 409 9.72 -54.22 -20.58
CA SER A 409 10.35 -53.05 -19.98
C SER A 409 11.84 -52.89 -20.31
N VAL A 410 12.37 -51.72 -19.88
CA VAL A 410 13.78 -51.29 -19.72
C VAL A 410 14.32 -50.60 -21.00
N PHE A 411 14.71 -49.31 -21.02
CA PHE A 411 15.38 -48.44 -20.03
C PHE A 411 14.70 -47.09 -19.81
#